data_AF-A0A0V8M542-F1
#
_entry.id   AF-A0A0V8M542-F1
#
_cell.length_a   1.000
_cell.length_b   1.000
_cell.length_c   1.000
_cell.angle_alpha   90.00
_cell.angle_beta   90.00
_cell.angle_gamma   90.00
#
_symmetry.space_group_name_H-M   'P 1'
#
loop_
_entity.id
_entity.type
_entity.pdbx_description
1 polymer ?
#
loop_
_entity_poly.entity_id
_entity_poly.type
_entity_poly.pdbx_seq_one_letter_code
_entity_poly.pdbx_strand_id
1 'polypeptide(L)'
;MEQRQRGRIERYLLNTDRFIWGLGRGNQKKTYSWLEYKGFRFSKAKYGLVIQQLLRDPGLEELLIKIIIPTVRECFPENTLNTLRKFWNLGELPDLKQVSQLKVEGNGYPGPDQAFHWRPFLEIDTQFHYVERWGELAGIWFEEIEPWANETDLTP
;
A
#
# COMPACT_ATOMS: atom_id res chain seq x y z
N MET A 1 -1.42 -3.98 19.18
CA MET A 1 -2.56 -4.00 18.25
C MET A 1 -3.70 -4.78 18.87
N GLU A 2 -4.91 -4.26 18.88
CA GLU A 2 -6.08 -4.97 19.40
C GLU A 2 -6.46 -6.16 18.49
N GLN A 3 -6.98 -7.25 19.07
CA GLN A 3 -7.33 -8.47 18.31
C GLN A 3 -8.34 -8.21 17.18
N ARG A 4 -9.28 -7.29 17.39
CA ARG A 4 -10.28 -6.92 16.38
C ARG A 4 -9.65 -6.22 15.19
N GLN A 5 -8.78 -5.23 15.45
CA GLN A 5 -8.02 -4.50 14.44
C GLN A 5 -7.11 -5.45 13.66
N ARG A 6 -6.35 -6.29 14.36
CA ARG A 6 -5.53 -7.36 13.77
C ARG A 6 -6.33 -8.22 12.80
N GLY A 7 -7.49 -8.74 13.24
CA GLY A 7 -8.34 -9.58 12.40
C GLY A 7 -8.92 -8.86 11.17
N ARG A 8 -9.16 -7.54 11.24
CA ARG A 8 -9.56 -6.75 10.07
C ARG A 8 -8.41 -6.65 9.06
N ILE A 9 -7.21 -6.30 9.51
CA ILE A 9 -6.04 -6.16 8.63
C ILE A 9 -5.68 -7.52 8.01
N GLU A 10 -5.66 -8.61 8.76
CA GLU A 10 -5.37 -9.96 8.22
C GLU A 10 -6.37 -10.37 7.14
N ARG A 11 -7.67 -10.19 7.38
CA ARG A 11 -8.69 -10.45 6.36
C ARG A 11 -8.49 -9.59 5.13
N TYR A 12 -8.15 -8.32 5.34
CA TYR A 12 -7.89 -7.40 4.25
C TYR A 12 -6.72 -7.89 3.37
N LEU A 13 -5.58 -8.23 3.99
CA LEU A 13 -4.40 -8.74 3.31
C LEU A 13 -4.69 -10.04 2.54
N LEU A 14 -5.49 -10.94 3.10
CA LEU A 14 -5.81 -12.22 2.46
C LEU A 14 -6.74 -12.10 1.26
N ASN A 15 -7.58 -11.07 1.22
CA ASN A 15 -8.62 -10.89 0.19
C ASN A 15 -8.27 -9.81 -0.84
N THR A 16 -7.14 -9.14 -0.67
CA THR A 16 -6.71 -8.05 -1.57
C THR A 16 -5.67 -8.57 -2.55
N ASP A 17 -5.97 -8.49 -3.85
CA ASP A 17 -5.10 -9.01 -4.90
C ASP A 17 -3.79 -8.21 -5.04
N ARG A 18 -3.76 -6.93 -4.64
CA ARG A 18 -2.61 -6.04 -4.89
C ARG A 18 -2.01 -5.36 -3.66
N PHE A 19 -2.26 -5.81 -2.44
CA PHE A 19 -1.79 -5.06 -1.27
C PHE A 19 -0.26 -4.95 -1.15
N ILE A 20 0.43 -6.05 -0.83
CA ILE A 20 1.90 -6.10 -0.83
C ILE A 20 2.45 -5.95 -2.26
N TRP A 21 1.69 -6.40 -3.25
CA TRP A 21 2.10 -6.41 -4.66
C TRP A 21 2.05 -5.03 -5.32
N GLY A 22 1.26 -4.11 -4.78
CA GLY A 22 1.19 -2.71 -5.18
C GLY A 22 2.24 -1.84 -4.48
N LEU A 23 2.85 -2.34 -3.40
CA LEU A 23 3.99 -1.70 -2.73
C LEU A 23 5.33 -2.06 -3.40
N GLY A 24 5.44 -3.25 -3.98
CA GLY A 24 6.63 -3.70 -4.71
C GLY A 24 6.79 -3.03 -6.08
N ARG A 25 8.02 -2.66 -6.45
CA ARG A 25 8.32 -2.09 -7.78
C ARG A 25 8.36 -3.18 -8.87
N GLY A 26 7.20 -3.48 -9.44
CA GLY A 26 7.09 -4.23 -10.69
C GLY A 26 6.29 -5.53 -10.60
N ASN A 27 6.66 -6.53 -11.40
CA ASN A 27 5.95 -7.80 -11.47
C ASN A 27 6.27 -8.72 -10.27
N GLN A 28 5.52 -9.81 -10.14
CA GLN A 28 5.68 -10.83 -9.09
C GLN A 28 7.13 -11.21 -8.77
N LYS A 29 7.94 -11.43 -9.81
CA LYS A 29 9.35 -11.83 -9.66
C LYS A 29 10.17 -10.73 -8.97
N LYS A 30 9.97 -9.47 -9.37
CA LYS A 30 10.64 -8.32 -8.74
C LYS A 30 10.20 -8.12 -7.29
N THR A 31 8.90 -8.26 -7.02
CA THR A 31 8.38 -8.17 -5.65
C THR A 31 8.91 -9.29 -4.77
N TYR A 32 9.11 -10.50 -5.29
CA TYR A 32 9.76 -11.58 -4.53
C TYR A 32 11.19 -11.25 -4.14
N SER A 33 12.00 -10.81 -5.11
CA SER A 33 13.39 -10.41 -4.81
C SER A 33 13.45 -9.24 -3.83
N TRP A 34 12.50 -8.31 -3.89
CA TRP A 34 12.40 -7.22 -2.94
C TRP A 34 12.05 -7.69 -1.51
N LEU A 35 11.08 -8.60 -1.37
CA LEU A 35 10.73 -9.19 -0.07
C LEU A 35 11.89 -10.01 0.51
N GLU A 36 12.57 -10.81 -0.32
CA GLU A 36 13.78 -11.57 0.05
C GLU A 36 14.89 -10.61 0.53
N TYR A 37 15.13 -9.50 -0.19
CA TYR A 37 16.10 -8.46 0.20
C TYR A 37 15.74 -7.79 1.53
N LYS A 38 14.45 -7.58 1.81
CA LYS A 38 13.96 -7.07 3.11
C LYS A 38 14.00 -8.12 4.23
N GLY A 39 14.51 -9.32 3.96
CA GLY A 39 14.75 -10.38 4.95
C GLY A 39 13.62 -11.40 5.12
N PHE A 40 12.56 -11.32 4.31
CA PHE A 40 11.42 -12.23 4.41
C PHE A 40 11.72 -13.54 3.68
N ARG A 41 11.36 -14.66 4.32
CA ARG A 41 11.53 -16.01 3.76
C ARG A 41 10.16 -16.62 3.46
N PHE A 42 9.98 -17.09 2.24
CA PHE A 42 8.76 -17.75 1.79
C PHE A 42 9.06 -18.62 0.58
N SER A 43 8.20 -19.60 0.32
CA SER A 43 8.22 -20.38 -0.91
C SER A 43 7.45 -19.63 -2.01
N LYS A 44 8.08 -19.48 -3.18
CA LYS A 44 7.49 -18.84 -4.36
C LYS A 44 6.24 -19.60 -4.78
N ALA A 45 5.10 -18.93 -4.86
CA ALA A 45 3.79 -19.54 -5.10
C ALA A 45 2.84 -18.55 -5.81
N LYS A 46 1.53 -18.77 -5.79
CA LYS A 46 0.57 -17.71 -6.16
C LYS A 46 0.52 -16.63 -5.07
N TYR A 47 0.10 -15.42 -5.42
CA TYR A 47 0.07 -14.27 -4.52
C TYR A 47 -0.57 -14.56 -3.15
N GLY A 48 -1.79 -15.09 -3.14
CA GLY A 48 -2.50 -15.41 -1.90
C GLY A 48 -1.77 -16.43 -1.02
N LEU A 49 -1.09 -17.42 -1.62
CA LEU A 49 -0.29 -18.40 -0.87
C LEU A 49 0.97 -17.78 -0.27
N VAL A 50 1.58 -16.79 -0.94
CA VAL A 50 2.72 -16.06 -0.36
C VAL A 50 2.25 -15.17 0.79
N ILE A 51 1.12 -14.48 0.65
CA ILE A 51 0.54 -13.67 1.74
C ILE A 51 0.22 -14.56 2.96
N GLN A 52 -0.38 -15.72 2.76
CA GLN A 52 -0.63 -16.68 3.85
C GLN A 52 0.65 -17.14 4.56
N GLN A 53 1.73 -17.38 3.81
CA GLN A 53 3.02 -17.71 4.39
C GLN A 53 3.55 -16.55 5.23
N LEU A 54 3.56 -15.34 4.68
CA LEU A 54 4.04 -14.13 5.37
C LEU A 54 3.23 -13.79 6.63
N LEU A 55 1.92 -14.03 6.62
CA LEU A 55 1.06 -13.85 7.80
C LEU A 55 1.24 -14.93 8.86
N ARG A 56 1.69 -16.12 8.45
CA ARG A 56 2.04 -17.20 9.39
C ARG A 56 3.42 -16.97 9.98
N ASP A 57 4.38 -16.59 9.14
CA ASP A 57 5.78 -16.36 9.48
C ASP A 57 6.35 -15.35 8.46
N PRO A 58 6.69 -14.11 8.86
CA PRO A 58 6.93 -13.68 10.25
C PRO A 58 5.70 -13.17 11.03
N GLY A 59 4.55 -12.96 10.39
CA GLY A 59 3.35 -12.45 11.05
C GLY A 59 3.01 -11.00 10.70
N LEU A 60 1.78 -10.60 11.04
CA LEU A 60 1.22 -9.30 10.65
C LEU A 60 2.06 -8.11 11.12
N GLU A 61 2.40 -8.06 12.41
CA GLU A 61 3.10 -6.91 12.98
C GLU A 61 4.46 -6.69 12.32
N GLU A 62 5.19 -7.77 12.06
CA GLU A 62 6.48 -7.69 11.38
C GLU A 62 6.34 -7.22 9.92
N LEU A 63 5.29 -7.67 9.21
CA LEU A 63 4.96 -7.14 7.89
C LEU A 63 4.63 -5.65 7.93
N LEU A 64 3.87 -5.20 8.93
CA LEU A 64 3.51 -3.79 9.05
C LEU A 64 4.74 -2.93 9.33
N ILE A 65 5.56 -3.33 10.31
CA ILE A 65 6.72 -2.57 10.79
C ILE A 65 7.84 -2.53 9.74
N LYS A 66 8.14 -3.66 9.09
CA LYS A 66 9.32 -3.76 8.20
C LYS A 66 9.02 -3.50 6.74
N ILE A 67 7.75 -3.64 6.31
CA ILE A 67 7.36 -3.50 4.90
C ILE A 67 6.33 -2.41 4.73
N ILE A 68 5.12 -2.61 5.24
CA ILE A 68 3.95 -1.84 4.79
C ILE A 68 4.09 -0.37 5.19
N ILE A 69 4.32 -0.08 6.48
CA ILE A 69 4.43 1.30 6.97
C ILE A 69 5.64 2.02 6.36
N PRO A 70 6.87 1.46 6.38
CA PRO A 70 8.02 2.12 5.78
C PRO A 70 7.81 2.39 4.29
N THR A 71 7.30 1.41 3.54
CA THR A 71 7.15 1.57 2.08
C THR A 71 6.09 2.62 1.75
N VAL A 72 4.98 2.66 2.50
CA VAL A 72 3.98 3.71 2.30
C VAL A 72 4.56 5.09 2.58
N ARG A 73 5.29 5.27 3.69
CA ARG A 73 5.88 6.58 4.02
C ARG A 73 7.03 6.98 3.08
N GLU A 74 7.81 6.01 2.60
CA GLU A 74 8.83 6.23 1.57
C GLU A 74 8.20 6.65 0.24
N CYS A 75 7.07 6.06 -0.15
CA CYS A 75 6.41 6.38 -1.42
C CYS A 75 5.55 7.63 -1.35
N PHE A 76 4.88 7.89 -0.23
CA PHE A 76 3.91 8.96 -0.05
C PHE A 76 4.43 9.89 1.06
N PRO A 77 5.10 11.01 0.69
CA PRO A 77 5.49 12.05 1.64
C PRO A 77 4.29 12.51 2.49
N GLU A 78 4.57 12.99 3.70
CA GLU A 78 3.53 13.35 4.68
C GLU A 78 2.47 14.31 4.12
N ASN A 79 2.86 15.29 3.30
CA ASN A 79 1.90 16.21 2.65
C ASN A 79 0.93 15.49 1.70
N THR A 80 1.40 14.44 1.02
CA THR A 80 0.57 13.60 0.15
C THR A 80 -0.37 12.73 0.99
N LEU A 81 0.14 12.09 2.04
CA LEU A 81 -0.69 11.33 2.98
C LEU A 81 -1.75 12.21 3.64
N ASN A 82 -1.41 13.42 4.07
CA ASN A 82 -2.35 14.41 4.61
C ASN A 82 -3.46 14.75 3.61
N THR A 83 -3.10 14.95 2.35
CA THR A 83 -4.07 15.29 1.30
C THR A 83 -4.99 14.10 1.01
N LEU A 84 -4.44 12.89 0.89
CA LEU A 84 -5.21 11.66 0.71
C LEU A 84 -6.12 11.39 1.93
N ARG A 85 -5.63 11.60 3.16
CA ARG A 85 -6.43 11.47 4.38
C ARG A 85 -7.61 12.44 4.40
N LYS A 86 -7.38 13.68 3.95
CA LYS A 86 -8.45 14.68 3.84
C LYS A 86 -9.55 14.21 2.88
N PHE A 87 -9.19 13.76 1.68
CA PHE A 87 -10.17 13.22 0.74
C PHE A 87 -10.94 12.04 1.35
N TRP A 88 -10.27 11.18 2.14
CA TRP A 88 -10.87 9.97 2.71
C TRP A 88 -11.94 10.35 3.72
N ASN A 89 -11.60 11.26 4.63
CA ASN A 89 -12.50 11.77 5.66
C ASN A 89 -13.71 12.52 5.10
N LEU A 90 -13.59 13.08 3.89
CA LEU A 90 -14.68 13.75 3.18
C LEU A 90 -15.52 12.79 2.30
N GLY A 91 -15.06 11.55 2.11
CA GLY A 91 -15.69 10.61 1.17
C GLY A 91 -15.56 11.02 -0.29
N GLU A 92 -14.55 11.83 -0.64
CA GLU A 92 -14.38 12.44 -1.96
C GLU A 92 -13.35 11.68 -2.79
N LEU A 93 -13.70 11.19 -3.98
CA LEU A 93 -12.69 10.67 -4.91
C LEU A 93 -11.91 11.84 -5.54
N PRO A 94 -10.58 11.92 -5.39
CA PRO A 94 -9.82 13.00 -5.98
C PRO A 94 -9.86 12.91 -7.52
N ASP A 95 -9.94 14.04 -8.20
CA ASP A 95 -9.85 14.10 -9.66
C ASP A 95 -8.39 14.04 -10.16
N LEU A 96 -8.18 13.89 -11.47
CA LEU A 96 -6.83 13.83 -12.05
C LEU A 96 -6.00 15.09 -11.80
N LYS A 97 -6.63 16.27 -11.75
CA LYS A 97 -5.91 17.53 -11.51
C LYS A 97 -5.40 17.57 -10.08
N GLN A 98 -6.20 17.12 -9.12
CA GLN A 98 -5.81 17.00 -7.72
C GLN A 98 -4.72 15.93 -7.55
N VAL A 99 -4.86 14.77 -8.20
CA VAL A 99 -3.85 13.68 -8.13
C VAL A 99 -2.53 14.11 -8.77
N SER A 100 -2.54 14.81 -9.90
CA SER A 100 -1.31 15.27 -10.57
C SER A 100 -0.49 16.27 -9.77
N GLN A 101 -1.06 16.89 -8.73
CA GLN A 101 -0.37 17.80 -7.82
C GLN A 101 0.27 17.10 -6.62
N LEU A 102 -0.09 15.84 -6.37
CA LEU A 102 0.49 15.06 -5.28
C LEU A 102 1.96 14.75 -5.59
N LYS A 103 2.80 14.68 -4.55
CA LYS A 103 4.19 14.23 -4.68
C LYS A 103 4.26 12.76 -4.30
N VAL A 104 4.88 11.94 -5.11
CA VAL A 104 5.17 10.53 -4.79
C VAL A 104 6.62 10.26 -5.09
N GLU A 105 7.33 9.70 -4.12
CA GLU A 105 8.74 9.36 -4.24
C GLU A 105 8.89 7.91 -4.72
N GLY A 106 9.96 7.66 -5.48
CA GLY A 106 10.27 6.32 -5.99
C GLY A 106 9.50 5.89 -7.24
N ASN A 107 8.56 6.72 -7.72
CA ASN A 107 8.03 6.67 -9.07
C ASN A 107 8.80 7.69 -9.91
N GLY A 108 9.59 7.22 -10.88
CA GLY A 108 10.00 8.09 -11.98
C GLY A 108 8.74 8.70 -12.61
N TYR A 109 8.85 9.93 -13.12
CA TYR A 109 7.81 10.53 -13.95
C TYR A 109 7.28 9.47 -14.92
N PRO A 110 5.97 9.16 -14.92
CA PRO A 110 5.46 8.19 -15.86
C PRO A 110 5.61 8.83 -17.23
N GLY A 111 6.52 8.29 -18.04
CA GLY A 111 6.41 8.47 -19.48
C GLY A 111 5.02 7.98 -19.94
N PRO A 112 4.55 8.43 -21.12
CA PRO A 112 3.22 8.09 -21.64
C PRO A 112 2.90 6.58 -21.67
N ASP A 113 3.92 5.71 -21.61
CA ASP A 113 3.79 4.25 -21.61
C ASP A 113 3.85 3.61 -20.20
N GLN A 114 4.02 4.38 -19.12
CA GLN A 114 4.14 3.91 -17.73
C GLN A 114 2.96 4.38 -16.88
N ALA A 115 1.76 4.15 -17.35
CA ALA A 115 0.54 4.68 -16.77
C ALA A 115 0.43 4.46 -15.24
N PHE A 116 0.78 5.53 -14.51
CA PHE A 116 0.29 5.94 -13.20
C PHE A 116 0.05 4.83 -12.16
N HIS A 117 1.13 4.21 -11.68
CA HIS A 117 1.07 3.36 -10.49
C HIS A 117 1.06 4.21 -9.19
N TRP A 118 -0.05 4.88 -8.90
CA TRP A 118 -0.33 5.43 -7.56
C TRP A 118 -0.80 4.36 -6.58
N ARG A 119 -0.33 3.14 -6.79
CA ARG A 119 -0.63 2.01 -5.93
C ARG A 119 0.15 2.20 -4.63
N PRO A 120 -0.47 1.90 -3.48
CA PRO A 120 -1.73 1.17 -3.38
C PRO A 120 -2.98 2.06 -3.13
N PHE A 121 -2.86 3.39 -3.12
CA PHE A 121 -3.95 4.30 -2.73
C PHE A 121 -4.89 4.74 -3.85
N LEU A 122 -4.46 4.75 -5.10
CA LEU A 122 -5.27 5.21 -6.23
C LEU A 122 -5.07 4.30 -7.44
N GLU A 123 -6.17 4.00 -8.12
CA GLU A 123 -6.18 3.37 -9.44
C GLU A 123 -6.65 4.41 -10.47
N ILE A 124 -5.83 4.61 -11.50
CA ILE A 124 -6.16 5.50 -12.62
C ILE A 124 -6.52 4.63 -13.82
N ASP A 125 -7.72 4.83 -14.35
CA ASP A 125 -8.10 4.27 -15.64
C ASP A 125 -7.29 5.00 -16.72
N THR A 126 -6.48 4.21 -17.42
CA THR A 126 -5.50 4.72 -18.38
C THR A 126 -6.10 4.89 -19.78
N GLN A 127 -7.23 4.24 -20.05
CA GLN A 127 -7.96 4.30 -21.32
C GLN A 127 -8.85 5.54 -21.40
N PHE A 128 -9.46 5.92 -20.28
CA PHE A 128 -10.42 7.02 -20.18
C PHE A 128 -9.90 8.19 -19.33
N HIS A 129 -8.70 8.07 -18.76
CA HIS A 129 -8.04 9.12 -17.97
C HIS A 129 -8.93 9.66 -16.85
N TYR A 130 -9.33 8.79 -15.92
CA TYR A 130 -9.98 9.21 -14.68
C TYR A 130 -9.48 8.40 -13.49
N VAL A 131 -9.66 8.94 -12.29
CA VAL A 131 -9.39 8.18 -11.05
C VAL A 131 -10.54 7.20 -10.88
N GLU A 132 -10.27 5.91 -11.00
CA GLU A 132 -11.30 4.88 -10.97
C GLU A 132 -11.74 4.60 -9.53
N ARG A 133 -10.75 4.42 -8.64
CA ARG A 133 -10.99 3.96 -7.27
C ARG A 133 -9.98 4.55 -6.29
N TRP A 134 -10.50 4.81 -5.09
CA TRP A 134 -9.75 4.76 -3.85
C TRP A 134 -9.15 3.37 -3.74
N GLY A 135 -7.87 3.25 -4.06
CA GLY A 135 -7.17 1.98 -4.17
C GLY A 135 -7.33 1.12 -2.92
N GLU A 136 -7.05 -0.16 -3.10
CA GLU A 136 -7.20 -1.22 -2.11
C GLU A 136 -6.32 -1.02 -0.84
N LEU A 137 -5.86 0.16 -0.48
CA LEU A 137 -5.17 0.40 0.79
C LEU A 137 -5.79 1.54 1.59
N ALA A 138 -6.53 2.46 0.97
CA ALA A 138 -6.92 3.71 1.62
C ALA A 138 -7.67 3.48 2.95
N GLY A 139 -8.74 2.68 2.92
CA GLY A 139 -9.53 2.43 4.12
C GLY A 139 -8.75 1.72 5.22
N ILE A 140 -8.08 0.60 4.90
CA ILE A 140 -7.30 -0.12 5.92
C ILE A 140 -6.11 0.71 6.43
N TRP A 141 -5.52 1.57 5.60
CA TRP A 141 -4.45 2.46 6.00
C TRP A 141 -4.94 3.52 6.99
N PHE A 142 -5.90 4.36 6.57
CA PHE A 142 -6.34 5.50 7.37
C PHE A 142 -7.15 5.09 8.60
N GLU A 143 -7.85 3.95 8.58
CA GLU A 143 -8.70 3.53 9.69
C GLU A 143 -8.02 2.57 10.66
N GLU A 144 -7.04 1.78 10.21
CA GLU A 144 -6.48 0.70 11.03
C GLU A 144 -4.96 0.80 11.18
N ILE A 145 -4.20 0.96 10.10
CA ILE A 145 -2.74 0.87 10.15
C ILE A 145 -2.09 2.16 10.66
N GLU A 146 -2.49 3.30 10.11
CA GLU A 146 -1.91 4.60 10.45
C GLU A 146 -2.19 5.00 11.91
N PRO A 147 -3.41 4.87 12.45
CA PRO A 147 -3.66 5.13 13.87
C PRO A 147 -2.78 4.25 14.78
N TRP A 148 -2.68 2.96 14.48
CA TRP A 148 -1.83 2.04 15.24
C TRP A 148 -0.34 2.43 15.17
N ALA A 149 0.15 2.83 13.99
CA ALA A 149 1.53 3.26 13.81
C ALA A 149 1.86 4.51 14.64
N ASN A 150 0.91 5.46 14.71
CA ASN A 150 1.06 6.69 15.47
C ASN A 150 1.00 6.45 16.99
N GLU A 151 0.12 5.57 17.46
CA GLU A 151 0.03 5.20 18.89
C GLU A 151 1.28 4.47 19.40
N THR A 152 1.95 3.73 18.52
CA THR A 152 3.12 2.90 18.90
C THR A 152 4.43 3.70 18.82
N ASP A 153 4.40 5.02 18.56
CA ASP A 153 5.58 5.85 18.28
C ASP A 153 6.53 5.18 17.28
N LEU A 154 5.96 4.46 16.31
CA LEU A 154 6.71 3.95 15.17
C LEU A 154 6.93 5.13 14.22
N THR A 155 7.54 6.21 14.70
CA THR A 155 8.08 7.32 13.92
C THR A 155 9.50 6.95 13.45
N PRO A 156 9.89 7.29 12.22
CA PRO A 156 11.31 7.32 11.88
C PRO A 156 12.06 8.35 12.74
#